data_AF-A0A4V5TMM8-F1
#
_entry.id   AF-A0A4V5TMM8-F1
#
_cell.length_a   1.000
_cell.length_b   1.000
_cell.length_c   1.000
_cell.angle_alpha   90.00
_cell.angle_beta   90.00
_cell.angle_gamma   90.00
#
_symmetry.space_group_name_H-M   'P 1'
#
loop_
_entity.id
_entity.type
_entity.pdbx_description
1 polymer ?
#
loop_
_entity_poly.entity_id
_entity_poly.type
_entity_poly.pdbx_seq_one_letter_code
_entity_poly.pdbx_strand_id
1 'polypeptide(L)' 'MTGSKVESKKSTPLKEESMFPREEIMQQPSAFGVSQYVLIGAMAEMKDKKYSRSQVLKAINEFKERKVEQK' A
#
# COMPACT_ATOMS: atom_id res chain seq x y z
N MET A 1 -14.68 32.83 30.87
CA MET A 1 -14.75 31.36 30.92
C MET A 1 -14.74 30.84 29.49
N THR A 2 -13.68 30.08 29.16
CA THR A 2 -13.56 29.04 28.11
C THR A 2 -14.39 29.21 26.83
N GLY A 3 -13.84 29.54 25.66
CA GLY A 3 -12.65 28.95 25.05
C GLY A 3 -13.03 27.76 24.15
N SER A 4 -13.91 27.97 23.16
CA SER A 4 -14.27 26.98 22.15
C SER A 4 -13.19 26.93 21.07
N LYS A 5 -12.32 25.91 21.09
CA LYS A 5 -11.50 25.55 19.93
C LYS A 5 -11.35 24.04 19.83
N VAL A 6 -12.36 23.40 19.25
CA VAL A 6 -12.26 22.01 18.81
C VAL A 6 -11.54 22.02 17.46
N GLU A 7 -10.21 22.09 17.50
CA GLU A 7 -9.37 21.68 16.37
C GLU A 7 -9.26 20.15 16.41
N SER A 8 -10.22 19.47 15.80
CA SER A 8 -10.10 18.04 15.51
C SER A 8 -10.12 17.86 14.01
N LYS A 9 -8.90 17.89 13.47
CA LYS A 9 -8.40 17.16 12.29
C LYS A 9 -9.42 17.03 11.16
N LYS A 10 -9.27 17.94 10.19
CA LYS A 10 -9.71 17.81 8.81
C LYS A 10 -9.27 16.44 8.28
N SER A 11 -10.13 15.44 8.43
CA SER A 11 -10.01 14.15 7.77
C SER A 11 -10.15 14.43 6.28
N THR A 12 -9.02 14.56 5.61
CA THR A 12 -8.95 14.51 4.15
C THR A 12 -9.79 13.31 3.72
N PRO A 13 -10.74 13.47 2.77
CA PRO A 13 -11.55 12.35 2.33
C PRO A 13 -10.58 11.27 1.87
N LEU A 14 -10.60 10.14 2.57
CA LEU A 14 -9.98 8.91 2.11
C LEU A 14 -10.57 8.69 0.73
N LYS A 15 -9.79 8.96 -0.33
CA LYS A 15 -10.16 8.52 -1.67
C LYS A 15 -10.54 7.06 -1.50
N GLU A 16 -11.79 6.70 -1.80
CA GLU A 16 -12.20 5.31 -1.92
C GLU A 16 -11.34 4.72 -3.03
N GLU A 17 -10.17 4.21 -2.64
CA GLU A 17 -9.32 3.51 -3.56
C GLU A 17 -9.99 2.16 -3.82
N SER A 18 -10.22 1.89 -5.09
CA SER A 18 -10.72 0.60 -5.53
C SER A 18 -9.82 -0.50 -4.97
N MET A 19 -10.43 -1.48 -4.32
CA MET A 19 -9.76 -2.66 -3.81
C MET A 19 -9.78 -3.74 -4.88
N PHE A 20 -8.59 -4.21 -5.27
CA PHE A 20 -8.41 -5.23 -6.29
C PHE A 20 -8.09 -6.58 -5.64
N PRO A 21 -8.58 -7.70 -6.18
CA PRO A 21 -8.18 -9.03 -5.76
C PRO A 21 -6.66 -9.22 -5.84
N ARG A 22 -6.10 -9.94 -4.87
CA ARG A 22 -4.67 -10.27 -4.83
C ARG A 22 -4.22 -10.95 -6.12
N GLU A 23 -5.03 -11.85 -6.66
CA GLU A 23 -4.73 -12.59 -7.88
C GLU A 23 -4.65 -11.67 -9.11
N GLU A 24 -5.56 -10.68 -9.20
CA GLU A 24 -5.56 -9.68 -10.28
C GLU A 24 -4.31 -8.80 -10.22
N ILE A 25 -3.96 -8.35 -9.02
CA ILE A 25 -2.74 -7.57 -8.77
C ILE A 25 -1.49 -8.38 -9.18
N MET A 26 -1.42 -9.66 -8.80
CA MET A 26 -0.32 -10.58 -9.13
C MET A 26 -0.14 -10.78 -10.64
N GLN A 27 -1.22 -10.68 -11.43
CA GLN A 27 -1.16 -10.80 -12.89
C GLN A 27 -0.66 -9.53 -13.57
N GLN A 28 -0.58 -8.40 -12.86
CA GLN A 28 -0.23 -7.10 -13.43
C GLN A 28 0.97 -6.42 -12.74
N PRO A 29 2.15 -7.07 -12.64
CA PRO A 29 3.33 -6.47 -12.01
C PRO A 29 3.82 -5.20 -12.73
N SER A 30 3.62 -5.13 -14.06
CA SER A 30 3.93 -3.94 -14.86
C SER A 30 3.13 -2.71 -14.45
N ALA A 31 1.91 -2.86 -13.93
CA ALA A 31 1.09 -1.73 -13.45
C ALA A 31 1.69 -1.02 -12.23
N PHE A 32 2.63 -1.67 -11.56
CA PHE A 32 3.39 -1.17 -10.41
C PHE A 32 4.85 -0.85 -10.75
N GLY A 33 5.25 -0.99 -12.02
CA GLY A 33 6.62 -0.70 -12.47
C GLY A 33 7.67 -1.62 -11.84
N VAL A 34 7.30 -2.85 -11.49
CA VAL A 34 8.21 -3.85 -10.89
C VAL A 34 8.14 -5.18 -11.62
N SER A 35 9.14 -6.04 -11.39
CA SER A 35 9.09 -7.42 -11.86
C SER A 35 8.11 -8.24 -11.04
N GLN A 36 7.65 -9.36 -11.61
CA GLN A 36 6.79 -10.31 -10.94
C GLN A 36 7.38 -10.79 -9.59
N TYR A 37 8.69 -11.05 -9.55
CA TYR A 37 9.37 -11.48 -8.32
C TYR A 37 9.34 -10.44 -7.20
N VAL A 38 9.52 -9.15 -7.54
CA VAL A 38 9.45 -8.06 -6.56
C VAL A 38 8.03 -7.92 -6.03
N LEU A 39 7.02 -8.02 -6.90
CA LEU A 39 5.62 -7.96 -6.49
C LEU A 39 5.24 -9.16 -5.60
N ILE A 40 5.66 -10.38 -5.96
CA ILE A 40 5.45 -11.59 -5.15
C ILE A 40 6.11 -11.44 -3.78
N GLY A 41 7.35 -10.96 -3.73
CA GLY A 41 8.08 -10.74 -2.49
C GLY A 41 7.41 -9.68 -1.60
N ALA A 42 7.00 -8.57 -2.19
CA ALA A 42 6.27 -7.51 -1.49
C ALA A 42 4.93 -8.00 -0.92
N MET A 43 4.22 -8.86 -1.65
CA MET A 43 2.92 -9.39 -1.23
C MET A 43 3.00 -10.77 -0.54
N ALA A 44 4.20 -11.23 -0.17
CA ALA A 44 4.37 -12.51 0.52
C ALA A 44 3.82 -12.48 1.95
N GLU A 45 3.94 -11.33 2.62
CA GLU A 45 3.46 -11.13 4.00
C GLU A 45 2.02 -10.58 4.07
N MET A 46 1.44 -10.28 2.90
CA MET A 46 0.10 -9.72 2.72
C MET A 46 -0.94 -10.88 2.64
N LYS A 47 -1.78 -11.03 3.68
CA LYS A 47 -2.69 -12.19 3.87
C LYS A 47 -4.16 -11.94 3.47
N ASP A 48 -4.52 -10.69 3.23
CA ASP A 48 -5.85 -10.29 2.80
C ASP A 48 -6.11 -10.66 1.34
N LYS A 49 -7.39 -10.79 1.01
CA LYS A 49 -7.85 -11.18 -0.33
C LYS A 49 -7.83 -10.02 -1.32
N LYS A 50 -7.88 -8.78 -0.83
CA LYS A 50 -7.99 -7.58 -1.67
C LYS A 50 -7.14 -6.45 -1.11
N TYR A 51 -6.58 -5.66 -2.02
CA TYR A 51 -5.70 -4.55 -1.69
C TYR A 51 -5.97 -3.34 -2.59
N SER A 52 -5.80 -2.15 -2.01
CA SER A 52 -5.72 -0.93 -2.81
C SER A 52 -4.36 -0.82 -3.50
N ARG A 53 -4.31 0.02 -4.55
CA ARG A 53 -3.05 0.32 -5.23
C ARG A 53 -2.01 0.90 -4.27
N SER A 54 -2.42 1.81 -3.38
CA SER A 54 -1.53 2.40 -2.37
C SER A 54 -0.93 1.38 -1.40
N GLN A 55 -1.72 0.39 -0.95
CA GLN A 55 -1.24 -0.67 -0.07
C GLN A 55 -0.16 -1.52 -0.75
N VAL A 56 -0.38 -1.89 -2.01
CA VAL A 56 0.59 -2.66 -2.80
C VAL A 56 1.87 -1.84 -3.03
N LEU A 57 1.75 -0.56 -3.40
CA LEU A 57 2.91 0.31 -3.59
C LEU A 57 3.71 0.49 -2.30
N LYS A 58 3.03 0.64 -1.16
CA LYS A 58 3.68 0.69 0.15
C LYS A 58 4.45 -0.59 0.44
N ALA A 59 3.85 -1.75 0.24
CA ALA A 59 4.52 -3.04 0.43
C ALA A 59 5.72 -3.22 -0.50
N ILE A 60 5.63 -2.77 -1.76
CA ILE A 60 6.75 -2.78 -2.71
C ILE A 60 7.90 -1.91 -2.22
N ASN A 61 7.62 -0.71 -1.73
CA ASN A 61 8.64 0.20 -1.21
C ASN A 61 9.32 -0.38 0.03
N GLU A 62 8.53 -0.88 1.00
CA GLU A 62 9.07 -1.54 2.19
C GLU A 62 9.91 -2.77 1.84
N PHE A 63 9.50 -3.56 0.84
CA PHE A 63 10.27 -4.71 0.36
C PHE A 63 11.60 -4.30 -0.28
N LYS A 64 11.61 -3.22 -1.05
CA LYS A 64 12.83 -2.67 -1.66
C LYS A 64 13.78 -2.11 -0.59
N GLU A 65 13.27 -1.36 0.38
CA GLU A 65 14.08 -0.78 1.47
C GLU A 65 14.72 -1.88 2.33
N ARG A 66 13.97 -2.93 2.69
CA ARG A 66 14.51 -4.10 3.42
C ARG A 66 15.67 -4.80 2.70
N LYS A 67 15.75 -4.71 1.36
CA LYS A 67 16.85 -5.27 0.57
C LYS A 67 18.09 -4.36 0.52
N VAL A 68 17.94 -3.06 0.81
CA VAL A 68 19.04 -2.07 0.78
C VAL A 68 19.79 -2.02 2.13
N GLU A 69 19.09 -2.26 3.23
CA GLU A 69 19.65 -2.21 4.59
C GLU A 69 20.44 -3.47 5.02
N GLN A 70 20.46 -4.52 4.19
CA GLN A 70 21.21 -5.77 4.46
C GLN A 70 22.71 -5.64 4.10
N LYS A 71 23.32 -4.47 4.30
CA LYS A 71 24.70 -4.18 3.88
C LYS A 71 25.64 -3.89 5.04
#